data_AF-A0A072NE33-F1
#
_entry.id   AF-A0A072NE33-F1
#
_cell.length_a   1.000
_cell.length_b   1.000
_cell.length_c   1.000
_cell.angle_alpha   90.00
_cell.angle_beta   90.00
_cell.angle_gamma   90.00
#
_symmetry.space_group_name_H-M   'P 1'
#
loop_
_entity.id
_entity.type
_entity.pdbx_description
1 polymer ?
#
loop_
_entity_poly.entity_id
_entity_poly.type
_entity_poly.pdbx_seq_one_letter_code
_entity_poly.pdbx_strand_id
1 'polypeptide(L)'
;MKIIYKITYPNGKIYIGKDLTDSINYFGSANNRLIEKDFTREERRDFTIRKEILWESEIATDKEVNSKEVEYIKYYQSNDPRIGYNQWPKFK
;
A
#
# COMPACT_ATOMS: atom_id res chain seq x y z
N MET A 1 0.54 -0.06 18.19
CA MET A 1 -0.34 -0.88 17.33
C MET A 1 0.43 -1.24 16.07
N LYS A 2 0.30 -2.47 15.56
CA LYS A 2 0.85 -2.85 14.24
C LYS A 2 -0.30 -2.99 13.27
N ILE A 3 -0.18 -2.44 12.07
CA ILE A 3 -1.27 -2.39 11.10
C ILE A 3 -0.83 -2.86 9.72
N ILE A 4 -1.78 -3.42 8.96
CA ILE A 4 -1.74 -3.48 7.50
C ILE A 4 -2.71 -2.41 6.99
N TYR A 5 -2.25 -1.58 6.06
CA TYR A 5 -3.07 -0.54 5.45
C TYR A 5 -3.09 -0.66 3.93
N LYS A 6 -4.10 -0.03 3.33
CA LYS A 6 -4.23 0.18 1.89
C LYS A 6 -4.21 1.68 1.60
N ILE A 7 -3.35 2.08 0.68
CA ILE A 7 -3.43 3.38 0.02
C ILE A 7 -4.19 3.20 -1.29
N THR A 8 -5.16 4.07 -1.55
CA THR A 8 -5.85 4.15 -2.85
C THR A 8 -5.50 5.48 -3.51
N TYR A 9 -5.04 5.41 -4.76
CA TYR A 9 -4.65 6.56 -5.59
C TYR A 9 -5.81 7.01 -6.50
N PRO A 10 -5.78 8.23 -7.08
CA PRO A 10 -6.89 8.75 -7.90
C PRO A 10 -7.27 7.90 -9.11
N ASN A 11 -6.32 7.16 -9.69
CA ASN A 11 -6.56 6.22 -10.80
C ASN A 11 -7.18 4.88 -10.35
N GLY A 12 -7.54 4.74 -9.08
CA GLY A 12 -8.09 3.51 -8.50
C GLY A 12 -7.06 2.43 -8.17
N LYS A 13 -5.79 2.62 -8.54
CA LYS A 13 -4.72 1.67 -8.15
C LYS A 13 -4.44 1.76 -6.66
N ILE A 14 -3.97 0.65 -6.10
CA ILE A 14 -3.75 0.52 -4.67
C ILE A 14 -2.30 0.18 -4.31
N TYR A 15 -1.93 0.46 -3.07
CA TYR A 15 -0.71 -0.03 -2.45
C TYR A 15 -1.04 -0.60 -1.07
N ILE A 16 -0.61 -1.84 -0.82
CA ILE A 16 -0.72 -2.48 0.48
C ILE A 16 0.62 -2.36 1.18
N GLY A 17 0.60 -1.86 2.41
CA GLY A 17 1.79 -1.76 3.25
C GLY A 17 1.49 -2.08 4.69
N LYS A 18 2.54 -2.20 5.48
CA LYS A 18 2.46 -2.33 6.94
C LYS A 18 3.06 -1.12 7.65
N ASP A 19 2.62 -0.90 8.88
CA ASP A 19 3.23 0.05 9.81
C ASP A 19 3.32 -0.62 11.19
N LEU A 20 4.53 -0.66 11.77
CA LEU A 20 4.77 -1.28 13.07
C LEU A 20 4.61 -0.27 14.23
N THR A 21 4.45 1.00 13.89
CA THR A 21 4.41 2.15 14.81
C THR A 21 3.04 2.82 14.87
N ASP A 22 2.18 2.55 13.89
CA ASP A 22 0.87 3.19 13.71
C ASP A 22 0.97 4.73 13.62
N SER A 23 1.88 5.19 12.76
CA SER A 23 2.06 6.62 12.49
C SER A 23 0.93 7.13 11.60
N ILE A 24 0.20 8.13 12.10
CA ILE A 24 -0.90 8.77 11.36
C ILE A 24 -0.43 9.40 10.04
N ASN A 25 0.82 9.85 9.96
CA ASN A 25 1.38 10.51 8.77
C ASN A 25 2.24 9.58 7.88
N TYR A 26 2.22 8.27 8.13
CA TYR A 26 2.94 7.31 7.30
C TYR A 26 2.04 6.74 6.19
N PHE A 27 2.36 7.04 4.93
CA PHE A 27 1.62 6.60 3.73
C PHE A 27 2.37 5.56 2.89
N GLY A 28 3.36 4.90 3.49
CA GLY A 28 4.07 3.77 2.91
C GLY A 28 5.29 4.13 2.07
N SER A 29 5.77 3.13 1.32
CA SER A 29 7.04 3.17 0.60
C SER A 29 6.90 2.76 -0.88
N ALA A 30 5.71 3.00 -1.45
CA ALA A 30 5.45 2.78 -2.86
C ALA A 30 6.47 3.54 -3.73
N ASN A 31 6.91 2.92 -4.84
CA ASN A 31 7.94 3.49 -5.69
C ASN A 31 7.41 4.71 -6.46
N ASN A 32 7.94 5.91 -6.15
CA ASN A 32 7.53 7.15 -6.79
C ASN A 32 7.54 7.06 -8.33
N ARG A 33 8.57 6.47 -8.95
CA ARG A 33 8.68 6.39 -10.42
C ARG A 33 7.60 5.52 -11.07
N LEU A 34 6.95 4.61 -10.33
CA LEU A 34 5.83 3.82 -10.86
C LEU A 34 4.55 4.62 -10.83
N ILE A 35 4.28 5.29 -9.72
CA ILE A 35 3.11 6.15 -9.54
C ILE A 35 3.16 7.30 -10.54
N GLU A 36 4.32 7.94 -10.68
CA GLU A 36 4.54 9.06 -11.59
C GLU A 36 4.18 8.75 -13.05
N LYS A 37 4.27 7.49 -13.50
CA LYS A 37 3.93 7.11 -14.88
C LYS A 37 2.43 7.16 -15.15
N ASP A 38 1.61 7.09 -14.11
CA ASP A 38 0.15 7.05 -14.24
C ASP A 38 -0.50 8.45 -14.07
N PHE A 39 0.28 9.50 -13.80
CA PHE A 39 -0.25 10.84 -13.54
C PHE A 39 0.54 11.95 -14.24
N THR A 40 -0.20 12.84 -14.91
CA THR A 40 0.30 14.06 -15.55
C THR A 40 0.78 15.10 -14.53
N ARG A 41 1.44 16.17 -15.00
CA ARG A 41 1.87 17.26 -14.09
C ARG A 41 0.67 18.00 -13.50
N GLU A 42 -0.40 18.14 -14.25
CA GLU A 42 -1.63 18.82 -13.87
C GLU A 42 -2.37 18.06 -12.77
N GLU A 43 -2.53 16.75 -12.90
CA GLU A 43 -3.14 15.89 -11.86
C GLU A 43 -2.32 15.87 -10.56
N ARG A 44 -1.00 16.08 -10.62
CA ARG A 44 -0.16 16.17 -9.41
C ARG A 44 -0.32 17.48 -8.63
N ARG A 45 -0.92 18.51 -9.21
CA ARG A 45 -1.10 19.81 -8.54
C ARG A 45 -2.17 19.73 -7.45
N ASP A 46 -3.17 18.89 -7.66
CA ASP A 46 -4.23 18.61 -6.69
C ASP A 46 -4.47 17.10 -6.67
N PHE A 47 -3.96 16.46 -5.63
CA PHE A 47 -3.86 15.01 -5.55
C PHE A 47 -4.32 14.53 -4.19
N THR A 48 -5.32 13.64 -4.17
CA THR A 48 -5.82 13.03 -2.94
C THR A 48 -5.53 11.53 -2.95
N ILE A 49 -4.97 11.04 -1.85
CA ILE A 49 -4.87 9.60 -1.57
C ILE A 49 -5.67 9.27 -0.32
N ARG A 50 -6.18 8.04 -0.26
CA ARG A 50 -6.90 7.53 0.91
C ARG A 50 -6.12 6.40 1.56
N LYS A 51 -5.84 6.51 2.86
CA LYS A 51 -5.32 5.42 3.70
C LYS A 51 -6.47 4.74 4.44
N GLU A 52 -6.51 3.41 4.41
CA GLU A 52 -7.47 2.58 5.14
C GLU A 52 -6.71 1.52 5.95
N ILE A 53 -7.01 1.38 7.25
CA ILE A 53 -6.51 0.26 8.05
C ILE A 53 -7.35 -0.98 7.70
N LEU A 54 -6.68 -2.06 7.31
CA LEU A 54 -7.31 -3.32 6.90
C LEU A 54 -7.21 -4.41 7.96
N TRP A 55 -6.18 -4.31 8.79
CA TRP A 55 -5.90 -5.24 9.87
C TRP A 55 -5.01 -4.54 10.90
N GLU A 56 -5.20 -4.87 12.17
CA GLU A 56 -4.41 -4.34 13.28
C GLU A 56 -4.20 -5.36 14.39
N SER A 57 -3.10 -5.22 15.13
CA SER A 57 -2.79 -6.06 16.29
C SER A 57 -1.80 -5.39 17.24
N GLU A 58 -2.03 -5.54 18.54
CA GLU A 58 -1.09 -5.11 19.58
C GLU A 58 -0.01 -6.15 19.88
N ILE A 59 -0.31 -7.44 19.67
CA ILE A 59 0.51 -8.55 20.15
C ILE A 59 1.26 -9.30 19.03
N ALA A 60 0.91 -9.04 17.77
CA ALA A 60 1.56 -9.72 16.65
C ALA A 60 3.06 -9.44 16.61
N THR A 61 3.85 -10.47 16.33
CA THR A 61 5.27 -10.37 16.01
C THR A 61 5.47 -9.70 14.65
N ASP A 62 6.66 -9.13 14.42
CA ASP A 62 6.98 -8.53 13.10
C ASP A 62 6.89 -9.55 11.97
N LYS A 63 7.19 -10.83 12.26
CA LYS A 63 7.08 -11.93 11.31
C LYS A 63 5.63 -12.21 10.90
N GLU A 64 4.69 -12.16 11.84
CA GLU A 64 3.26 -12.29 11.55
C GLU A 64 2.77 -11.12 10.70
N VAL A 65 3.18 -9.90 11.03
CA VAL A 65 2.82 -8.71 10.23
C VAL A 65 3.40 -8.80 8.81
N ASN A 66 4.65 -9.24 8.66
CA ASN A 66 5.26 -9.48 7.34
C ASN A 66 4.48 -10.52 6.53
N SER A 67 4.01 -11.59 7.19
CA SER A 67 3.23 -12.65 6.54
C SER A 67 1.85 -12.14 6.14
N LYS A 68 1.21 -11.34 6.99
CA LYS A 68 -0.08 -10.69 6.72
C LYS A 68 0.02 -9.69 5.57
N GLU A 69 1.08 -8.88 5.51
CA GLU A 69 1.30 -7.98 4.37
C GLU A 69 1.31 -8.74 3.04
N VAL A 70 2.03 -9.87 2.96
CA VAL A 70 2.07 -10.72 1.76
C VAL A 70 0.71 -11.32 1.42
N GLU A 71 -0.02 -11.79 2.42
CA GLU A 71 -1.38 -12.32 2.27
C GLU A 71 -2.30 -11.27 1.65
N TYR A 72 -2.28 -10.04 2.18
CA TYR A 72 -3.12 -8.95 1.71
C TYR A 72 -2.70 -8.43 0.33
N ILE A 73 -1.40 -8.36 0.04
CA ILE A 73 -0.91 -8.01 -1.32
C ILE A 73 -1.48 -8.98 -2.35
N LYS A 74 -1.46 -10.29 -2.06
CA LYS A 74 -2.02 -11.31 -2.97
C LYS A 74 -3.54 -11.26 -3.04
N TYR A 75 -4.22 -11.09 -1.91
CA TYR A 75 -5.68 -11.04 -1.84
C TYR A 75 -6.24 -9.88 -2.65
N TYR A 76 -5.65 -8.69 -2.52
CA TYR A 76 -6.03 -7.50 -3.28
C TYR A 76 -5.34 -7.40 -4.64
N GLN A 77 -4.44 -8.33 -4.96
CA GLN A 77 -3.61 -8.32 -6.17
C GLN A 77 -2.88 -6.99 -6.40
N SER A 78 -2.49 -6.29 -5.33
CA SER A 78 -1.81 -4.99 -5.45
C SER A 78 -0.42 -5.09 -6.08
N ASN A 79 0.05 -6.32 -6.35
CA ASN A 79 1.25 -6.63 -7.10
C ASN A 79 1.05 -6.78 -8.62
N ASP A 80 -0.18 -6.88 -9.12
CA ASP A 80 -0.50 -6.73 -10.54
C ASP A 80 -0.35 -5.25 -10.93
N PRO A 81 0.52 -4.86 -11.88
CA PRO A 81 0.69 -3.46 -12.30
C PRO A 81 -0.59 -2.78 -12.82
N ARG A 82 -1.61 -3.56 -13.18
CA ARG A 82 -2.95 -3.06 -13.57
C ARG A 82 -3.79 -2.67 -12.36
N ILE A 83 -3.54 -3.25 -11.20
CA ILE A 83 -4.34 -3.10 -9.97
C ILE A 83 -3.60 -2.27 -8.92
N GLY A 84 -2.27 -2.39 -8.81
CA GLY A 84 -1.53 -1.72 -7.75
C GLY A 84 -0.05 -1.49 -7.99
N TYR A 85 0.60 -0.98 -6.94
CA TYR A 85 1.98 -0.50 -6.96
C TYR A 85 2.96 -1.36 -6.14
N ASN A 86 2.52 -2.45 -5.51
CA ASN A 86 3.44 -3.38 -4.88
C ASN A 86 4.26 -4.09 -5.96
N GLN A 87 5.57 -4.25 -5.76
CA GLN A 87 6.43 -4.97 -6.71
C GLN A 87 6.78 -6.38 -6.24
N TRP A 88 6.53 -6.65 -4.95
CA TRP A 88 6.78 -7.92 -4.30
C TRP A 88 5.56 -8.32 -3.47
N PRO A 89 5.21 -9.63 -3.42
CA PRO A 89 5.75 -10.71 -4.25
C PRO A 89 5.50 -10.47 -5.75
N LYS A 90 6.34 -11.03 -6.62
CA LYS A 90 6.13 -10.92 -8.08
C LYS A 90 4.76 -11.47 -8.45
N PHE A 91 4.01 -10.72 -9.25
CA PHE A 91 2.76 -11.18 -9.83
C PHE A 91 3.03 -12.36 -10.78
N LYS A 92 2.13 -13.35 -10.78
CA LYS A 92 2.23 -14.57 -11.58
C LYS A 92 1.13 -14.60 -12.61
#